data_AF-A0A957A3S0-F1
#
_entry.id   AF-A0A957A3S0-F1
#
_cell.length_a   1.000
_cell.length_b   1.000
_cell.length_c   1.000
_cell.angle_alpha   90.00
_cell.angle_beta   90.00
_cell.angle_gamma   90.00
#
_symmetry.space_group_name_H-M   'P 1'
#
loop_
_entity.id
_entity.type
_entity.pdbx_description
1 polymer ?
#
loop_
_entity_poly.entity_id
_entity_poly.type
_entity_poly.pdbx_seq_one_letter_code
_entity_poly.pdbx_strand_id
1 'polypeptide(L)'
;MTNRTTRRGVLTLGVLLLSLALVFGYRVQSAGAMPVELPGGSLDWSVKDSFVAYIEGNIAKGEVILDGATENADGSFAFPLVQGTTDTATGETAATFGGSVRFTGHDEGTGPQLDLLFRNIRVEASGVAGSLVADVTSKGLGETDATEYPGVIFATLDFSATPPSFAQGSLSFTSVPATLTADGADAFAGFYDEGEQLDPVSLTFQLPGTPPAGTVTPPSTTTTAEPSPTTTPVAVDVKLSLSKTTVDPDGDTITVTGSGFLPELSIGTRPPLANQPAGFYVAFGSFADDWRPSQGAGASARPAYGQADGGIKWILSEAGRDIVGRDDSATLNADGTFTATIKVKRGYDGAHPDGNYGIYTYPGSGAVQPAFETFTPLEFTGVPQPPATGTGLAGDTGNTAWLLALLGAAIAGGGALTAIALRK
;
A
#
# COMPACT_ATOMS: atom_id res chain seq x y z
N MET A 1 -41.53 46.08 -87.21
CA MET A 1 -42.85 45.94 -86.54
C MET A 1 -42.64 45.05 -85.31
N THR A 2 -42.94 45.37 -84.06
CA THR A 2 -43.46 46.54 -83.34
C THR A 2 -43.25 46.20 -81.85
N ASN A 3 -42.63 47.08 -81.05
CA ASN A 3 -42.88 47.39 -79.61
C ASN A 3 -43.16 46.24 -78.59
N ARG A 4 -42.70 46.21 -77.32
CA ARG A 4 -42.53 47.29 -76.33
C ARG A 4 -42.13 46.67 -74.95
N THR A 5 -41.31 47.37 -74.14
CA THR A 5 -41.36 47.56 -72.65
C THR A 5 -41.29 46.35 -71.68
N THR A 6 -40.66 46.29 -70.48
CA THR A 6 -39.92 47.22 -69.58
C THR A 6 -39.15 46.41 -68.50
N ARG A 7 -37.95 46.89 -68.12
CA ARG A 7 -37.31 47.01 -66.77
C ARG A 7 -37.45 45.97 -65.62
N ARG A 8 -36.23 45.68 -65.08
CA ARG A 8 -35.73 45.74 -63.67
C ARG A 8 -35.94 44.55 -62.72
N GLY A 9 -34.83 44.12 -62.12
CA GLY A 9 -34.79 43.50 -60.79
C GLY A 9 -33.61 42.53 -60.60
N VAL A 10 -32.51 43.00 -60.02
CA VAL A 10 -31.45 42.16 -59.45
C VAL A 10 -31.94 41.60 -58.12
N LEU A 11 -31.77 40.30 -57.86
CA LEU A 11 -31.64 39.77 -56.50
C LEU A 11 -30.94 38.40 -56.50
N THR A 12 -29.92 38.34 -55.65
CA THR A 12 -29.01 37.25 -55.31
C THR A 12 -29.69 36.20 -54.43
N LEU A 13 -29.44 34.91 -54.69
CA LEU A 13 -29.71 33.76 -53.81
C LEU A 13 -28.61 32.73 -54.16
N GLY A 14 -27.71 32.27 -53.28
CA GLY A 14 -27.92 31.75 -51.93
C GLY A 14 -27.80 30.22 -51.99
N VAL A 15 -26.58 29.68 -52.14
CA VAL A 15 -26.32 28.23 -52.15
C VAL A 15 -25.98 27.76 -50.74
N LEU A 16 -26.87 26.93 -50.18
CA LEU A 16 -26.71 26.24 -48.91
C LEU A 16 -25.86 24.98 -49.15
N LEU A 17 -24.64 24.92 -48.60
CA LEU A 17 -23.82 23.71 -48.57
C LEU A 17 -24.08 22.97 -47.25
N LEU A 18 -24.69 21.80 -47.35
CA LEU A 18 -24.89 20.84 -46.26
C LEU A 18 -23.65 19.95 -46.16
N SER A 19 -22.77 20.20 -45.19
CA SER A 19 -21.63 19.36 -44.88
C SER A 19 -22.06 18.25 -43.90
N LEU A 20 -22.19 17.02 -44.42
CA LEU A 20 -22.33 15.79 -43.63
C LEU A 20 -20.95 15.37 -43.13
N ALA A 21 -20.64 15.64 -41.86
CA ALA A 21 -19.44 15.10 -41.21
C ALA A 21 -19.69 13.64 -40.79
N LEU A 22 -19.08 12.71 -41.52
CA LEU A 22 -19.04 11.29 -41.18
C LEU A 22 -18.06 11.09 -40.01
N VAL A 23 -18.56 11.00 -38.78
CA VAL A 23 -17.74 10.67 -37.61
C VAL A 23 -17.45 9.17 -37.65
N PHE A 24 -16.30 8.79 -38.22
CA PHE A 24 -15.74 7.46 -38.06
C PHE A 24 -15.27 7.35 -36.61
N GLY A 25 -16.07 6.69 -35.77
CA GLY A 25 -15.68 6.34 -34.42
C GLY A 25 -14.53 5.35 -34.47
N TYR A 26 -13.29 5.85 -34.37
CA TYR A 26 -12.18 5.01 -33.95
C TYR A 26 -12.46 4.60 -32.51
N ARG A 27 -13.11 3.45 -32.32
CA ARG A 27 -12.86 2.70 -31.11
C ARG A 27 -11.39 2.31 -31.19
N VAL A 28 -10.56 2.96 -30.40
CA VAL A 28 -9.32 2.32 -29.97
C VAL A 28 -9.80 1.10 -29.19
N GLN A 29 -9.84 -0.04 -29.88
CA GLN A 29 -9.88 -1.34 -29.22
C GLN A 29 -8.65 -1.31 -28.32
N SER A 30 -8.85 -1.21 -26.99
CA SER A 30 -7.75 -1.41 -26.05
C SER A 30 -7.18 -2.79 -26.37
N ALA A 31 -5.97 -2.85 -26.91
CA ALA A 31 -5.26 -4.11 -26.99
C ALA A 31 -5.12 -4.60 -25.55
N GLY A 32 -5.72 -5.75 -25.22
CA GLY A 32 -5.58 -6.35 -23.89
C GLY A 32 -4.09 -6.48 -23.60
N ALA A 33 -3.66 -5.99 -22.45
CA ALA A 33 -2.30 -6.28 -21.98
C ALA A 33 -2.20 -7.80 -21.86
N MET A 34 -1.14 -8.41 -22.40
CA MET A 34 -0.91 -9.83 -22.18
C MET A 34 -0.55 -10.05 -20.71
N PRO A 35 -0.93 -11.19 -20.09
CA PRO A 35 -0.49 -11.54 -18.75
C PRO A 35 1.03 -11.41 -18.61
N VAL A 36 1.46 -10.82 -17.51
CA VAL A 36 2.86 -10.53 -17.21
C VAL A 36 3.37 -11.52 -16.17
N GLU A 37 4.52 -12.13 -16.43
CA GLU A 37 5.19 -13.05 -15.49
C GLU A 37 5.68 -12.32 -14.24
N LEU A 38 5.53 -12.97 -13.09
CA LEU A 38 5.96 -12.49 -11.78
C LEU A 38 7.33 -13.11 -11.44
N PRO A 39 8.44 -12.36 -11.49
CA PRO A 39 9.80 -12.89 -11.29
C PRO A 39 10.10 -13.44 -9.89
N GLY A 40 9.25 -13.15 -8.90
CA GLY A 40 9.44 -13.61 -7.53
C GLY A 40 8.31 -13.15 -6.63
N GLY A 41 8.27 -13.62 -5.39
CA GLY A 41 7.22 -13.30 -4.45
C GLY A 41 7.19 -14.22 -3.23
N SER A 42 6.26 -13.94 -2.32
CA SER A 42 5.95 -14.75 -1.14
C SER A 42 4.44 -14.74 -0.89
N LEU A 43 3.95 -15.81 -0.29
CA LEU A 43 2.64 -15.87 0.38
C LEU A 43 2.90 -16.12 1.87
N ASP A 44 2.42 -15.24 2.73
CA ASP A 44 2.52 -15.38 4.18
C ASP A 44 1.16 -15.73 4.77
N TRP A 45 1.09 -16.85 5.51
CA TRP A 45 -0.17 -17.36 6.05
C TRP A 45 0.06 -18.33 7.22
N SER A 46 -0.64 -18.13 8.34
CA SER A 46 -0.56 -19.00 9.53
C SER A 46 -1.55 -20.16 9.52
N VAL A 47 -2.35 -20.31 8.47
CA VAL A 47 -3.54 -21.20 8.42
C VAL A 47 -4.66 -20.74 9.35
N LYS A 48 -4.45 -20.87 10.68
CA LYS A 48 -5.30 -20.34 11.74
C LYS A 48 -4.53 -20.37 13.07
N ASP A 49 -4.33 -19.23 13.70
CA ASP A 49 -3.47 -19.08 14.89
C ASP A 49 -3.97 -19.95 16.05
N SER A 50 -5.29 -20.05 16.21
CA SER A 50 -5.89 -20.91 17.22
C SER A 50 -5.61 -22.40 16.98
N PHE A 51 -5.47 -22.82 15.72
CA PHE A 51 -5.10 -24.18 15.36
C PHE A 51 -3.61 -24.43 15.62
N VAL A 52 -2.73 -23.50 15.22
CA VAL A 52 -1.29 -23.59 15.50
C VAL A 52 -1.04 -23.67 17.01
N ALA A 53 -1.68 -22.79 17.79
CA ALA A 53 -1.60 -22.81 19.25
C ALA A 53 -2.14 -24.11 19.88
N TYR A 54 -3.16 -24.73 19.26
CA TYR A 54 -3.66 -26.03 19.69
C TYR A 54 -2.64 -27.15 19.44
N ILE A 55 -2.01 -27.16 18.26
CA ILE A 55 -0.96 -28.11 17.87
C ILE A 55 0.21 -28.03 18.85
N GLU A 56 0.74 -26.84 19.08
CA GLU A 56 1.90 -26.63 19.97
C GLU A 56 1.55 -26.74 21.46
N GLY A 57 0.26 -26.62 21.78
CA GLY A 57 -0.24 -26.65 23.14
C GLY A 57 -0.18 -28.03 23.80
N ASN A 58 -0.43 -28.05 25.12
CA ASN A 58 -0.39 -29.26 25.95
C ASN A 58 -1.46 -30.31 25.62
N ILE A 59 -2.41 -29.99 24.73
CA ILE A 59 -3.50 -30.90 24.33
C ILE A 59 -3.02 -31.78 23.17
N ALA A 60 -2.68 -31.18 22.04
CA ALA A 60 -2.22 -31.96 20.88
C ALA A 60 -0.75 -32.40 21.04
N LYS A 61 0.08 -31.63 21.76
CA LYS A 61 1.52 -31.90 21.94
C LYS A 61 2.22 -32.23 20.61
N GLY A 62 1.85 -31.44 19.63
CA GLY A 62 2.19 -31.62 18.24
C GLY A 62 3.42 -30.84 17.82
N GLU A 63 3.65 -30.86 16.52
CA GLU A 63 4.76 -30.17 15.86
C GLU A 63 4.29 -29.56 14.54
N VAL A 64 4.81 -28.37 14.24
CA VAL A 64 4.75 -27.74 12.93
C VAL A 64 6.06 -28.04 12.20
N ILE A 65 5.95 -28.72 11.06
CA ILE A 65 7.11 -29.13 10.25
C ILE A 65 7.03 -28.41 8.91
N LEU A 66 8.06 -27.62 8.59
CA LEU A 66 8.18 -26.89 7.34
C LEU A 66 9.20 -27.57 6.42
N ASP A 67 8.86 -27.68 5.13
CA ASP A 67 9.80 -28.08 4.08
C ASP A 67 9.68 -27.11 2.91
N GLY A 68 10.75 -26.37 2.60
CA GLY A 68 10.79 -25.33 1.56
C GLY A 68 10.03 -24.03 1.89
N ALA A 69 9.14 -24.04 2.88
CA ALA A 69 8.58 -22.85 3.52
C ALA A 69 9.43 -22.42 4.71
N THR A 70 9.31 -21.17 5.15
CA THR A 70 10.00 -20.65 6.34
C THR A 70 9.02 -20.00 7.31
N GLU A 71 9.39 -19.94 8.59
CA GLU A 71 8.60 -19.22 9.60
C GLU A 71 9.03 -17.75 9.66
N ASN A 72 8.05 -16.85 9.67
CA ASN A 72 8.23 -15.42 9.86
C ASN A 72 8.37 -15.07 11.35
N ALA A 73 8.83 -13.85 11.64
CA ALA A 73 9.02 -13.40 13.02
C ALA A 73 7.71 -13.28 13.82
N ASP A 74 6.56 -13.19 13.15
CA ASP A 74 5.23 -13.16 13.74
C ASP A 74 4.59 -14.56 13.88
N GLY A 75 5.30 -15.63 13.49
CA GLY A 75 4.82 -17.01 13.53
C GLY A 75 4.06 -17.47 12.28
N SER A 76 3.83 -16.58 11.30
CA SER A 76 3.22 -16.98 10.02
C SER A 76 4.20 -17.75 9.13
N PHE A 77 3.68 -18.56 8.20
CA PHE A 77 4.52 -19.32 7.27
C PHE A 77 4.66 -18.60 5.93
N ALA A 78 5.90 -18.35 5.51
CA ALA A 78 6.26 -17.77 4.23
C ALA A 78 6.52 -18.87 3.19
N PHE A 79 5.71 -18.87 2.13
CA PHE A 79 5.80 -19.76 0.99
C PHE A 79 6.36 -18.99 -0.22
N PRO A 80 7.54 -19.35 -0.75
CA PRO A 80 8.16 -18.61 -1.85
C PRO A 80 7.43 -18.85 -3.17
N LEU A 81 7.31 -17.82 -4.01
CA LEU A 81 6.73 -17.96 -5.35
C LEU A 81 7.61 -18.87 -6.23
N VAL A 82 6.98 -19.84 -6.90
CA VAL A 82 7.63 -20.72 -7.90
C VAL A 82 7.34 -20.23 -9.31
N GLN A 83 6.09 -19.90 -9.60
CA GLN A 83 5.68 -19.26 -10.85
C GLN A 83 4.45 -18.40 -10.59
N GLY A 84 4.26 -17.35 -11.38
CA GLY A 84 3.00 -16.65 -11.37
C GLY A 84 2.86 -15.67 -12.52
N THR A 85 1.62 -15.37 -12.86
CA THR A 85 1.28 -14.37 -13.88
C THR A 85 0.20 -13.45 -13.35
N THR A 86 0.21 -12.20 -13.82
CA THR A 86 -0.85 -11.23 -13.53
C THR A 86 -1.19 -10.43 -14.78
N ASP A 87 -2.48 -10.26 -15.05
CA ASP A 87 -3.00 -9.28 -16.00
C ASP A 87 -3.55 -8.08 -15.21
N THR A 88 -2.76 -7.01 -15.19
CA THR A 88 -3.12 -5.77 -14.49
C THR A 88 -4.36 -5.07 -15.05
N ALA A 89 -4.82 -5.40 -16.26
CA ALA A 89 -6.01 -4.82 -16.86
C ALA A 89 -7.30 -5.52 -16.39
N THR A 90 -7.25 -6.83 -16.20
CA THR A 90 -8.40 -7.64 -15.75
C THR A 90 -8.36 -7.93 -14.24
N GLY A 91 -7.20 -7.77 -13.61
CA GLY A 91 -6.95 -8.23 -12.24
C GLY A 91 -6.85 -9.74 -12.14
N GLU A 92 -6.71 -10.46 -13.26
CA GLU A 92 -6.48 -11.91 -13.25
C GLU A 92 -5.07 -12.19 -12.75
N THR A 93 -4.95 -13.02 -11.71
CA THR A 93 -3.66 -13.43 -11.15
C THR A 93 -3.69 -14.92 -10.88
N ALA A 94 -2.66 -15.64 -11.33
CA ALA A 94 -2.45 -17.03 -11.03
C ALA A 94 -1.03 -17.19 -10.49
N ALA A 95 -0.88 -17.65 -9.26
CA ALA A 95 0.41 -17.80 -8.60
C ALA A 95 0.51 -19.18 -7.93
N THR A 96 1.65 -19.85 -8.10
CA THR A 96 1.98 -21.11 -7.44
C THR A 96 3.16 -20.87 -6.52
N PHE A 97 3.03 -21.31 -5.27
CA PHE A 97 4.01 -21.18 -4.22
C PHE A 97 4.61 -22.54 -3.89
N GLY A 98 5.91 -22.52 -3.61
CA GLY A 98 6.68 -23.66 -3.17
C GLY A 98 6.58 -23.85 -1.66
N GLY A 99 7.15 -24.96 -1.22
CA GLY A 99 7.16 -25.32 0.19
C GLY A 99 5.89 -26.02 0.65
N SER A 100 5.91 -26.42 1.92
CA SER A 100 4.83 -27.11 2.60
C SER A 100 4.88 -26.87 4.10
N VAL A 101 3.71 -26.99 4.73
CA VAL A 101 3.58 -27.00 6.19
C VAL A 101 2.81 -28.25 6.59
N ARG A 102 3.35 -28.99 7.55
CA ARG A 102 2.74 -30.19 8.12
C ARG A 102 2.51 -30.02 9.62
N PHE A 103 1.29 -30.25 10.05
CA PHE A 103 0.89 -30.24 11.45
C PHE A 103 0.69 -31.67 11.90
N THR A 104 1.43 -32.08 12.92
CA THR A 104 1.24 -33.38 13.56
C THR A 104 0.79 -33.18 15.00
N GLY A 105 0.03 -34.12 15.56
CA GLY A 105 -0.40 -34.06 16.95
C GLY A 105 -1.03 -35.35 17.43
N HIS A 106 -1.24 -35.42 18.75
CA HIS A 106 -1.82 -36.57 19.46
C HIS A 106 -1.02 -37.86 19.24
N ASP A 107 0.31 -37.76 19.25
CA ASP A 107 1.17 -38.94 19.22
C ASP A 107 1.29 -39.52 20.63
N GLU A 108 0.64 -40.66 20.84
CA GLU A 108 0.69 -41.44 22.09
C GLU A 108 1.69 -42.63 21.96
N GLY A 109 2.70 -42.50 21.11
CA GLY A 109 3.79 -43.48 20.92
C GLY A 109 3.57 -44.47 19.77
N THR A 110 2.53 -44.26 18.95
CA THR A 110 2.23 -45.09 17.78
C THR A 110 2.23 -44.28 16.47
N GLY A 111 2.72 -43.04 16.52
CA GLY A 111 2.64 -42.08 15.44
C GLY A 111 1.47 -41.12 15.58
N PRO A 112 1.49 -40.01 14.83
CA PRO A 112 0.51 -38.94 14.98
C PRO A 112 -0.91 -39.41 14.60
N GLN A 113 -1.87 -39.06 15.44
CA GLN A 113 -3.29 -39.28 15.16
C GLN A 113 -3.90 -38.11 14.40
N LEU A 114 -3.38 -36.90 14.60
CA LEU A 114 -3.64 -35.75 13.76
C LEU A 114 -2.44 -35.55 12.85
N ASP A 115 -2.66 -35.55 11.54
CA ASP A 115 -1.61 -35.32 10.55
C ASP A 115 -2.17 -34.57 9.35
N LEU A 116 -1.83 -33.29 9.22
CA LEU A 116 -2.30 -32.40 8.16
C LEU A 116 -1.12 -31.84 7.40
N LEU A 117 -1.04 -32.07 6.10
CA LEU A 117 0.01 -31.54 5.23
C LEU A 117 -0.62 -30.66 4.16
N PHE A 118 -0.20 -29.40 4.10
CA PHE A 118 -0.50 -28.46 3.04
C PHE A 118 0.70 -28.31 2.12
N ARG A 119 0.51 -28.49 0.82
CA ARG A 119 1.55 -28.29 -0.20
C ARG A 119 0.95 -27.79 -1.51
N ASN A 120 1.80 -27.39 -2.45
CA ASN A 120 1.39 -26.95 -3.79
C ASN A 120 0.34 -25.83 -3.71
N ILE A 121 0.61 -24.85 -2.84
CA ILE A 121 -0.29 -23.73 -2.56
C ILE A 121 -0.37 -22.85 -3.81
N ARG A 122 -1.58 -22.45 -4.19
CA ARG A 122 -1.85 -21.56 -5.31
C ARG A 122 -2.84 -20.48 -4.92
N VAL A 123 -2.68 -19.33 -5.55
CA VAL A 123 -3.68 -18.25 -5.53
C VAL A 123 -4.18 -18.02 -6.93
N GLU A 124 -5.50 -18.06 -7.07
CA GLU A 124 -6.23 -17.73 -8.29
C GLU A 124 -7.15 -16.55 -7.99
N ALA A 125 -6.90 -15.39 -8.59
CA ALA A 125 -7.68 -14.17 -8.36
C ALA A 125 -8.22 -13.60 -9.67
N SER A 126 -9.39 -12.99 -9.61
CA SER A 126 -10.02 -12.22 -10.68
C SER A 126 -10.67 -10.98 -10.09
N GLY A 127 -10.07 -9.81 -10.35
CA GLY A 127 -10.53 -8.55 -9.79
C GLY A 127 -10.40 -8.53 -8.27
N VAL A 128 -11.53 -8.48 -7.56
CA VAL A 128 -11.58 -8.41 -6.08
C VAL A 128 -11.88 -9.74 -5.40
N ALA A 129 -12.07 -10.81 -6.15
CA ALA A 129 -12.33 -12.15 -5.61
C ALA A 129 -11.17 -13.08 -5.96
N GLY A 130 -10.85 -14.00 -5.06
CA GLY A 130 -9.92 -15.07 -5.37
C GLY A 130 -10.12 -16.31 -4.52
N SER A 131 -9.23 -17.26 -4.73
CA SER A 131 -9.24 -18.58 -4.12
C SER A 131 -7.82 -18.94 -3.69
N LEU A 132 -7.70 -19.47 -2.48
CA LEU A 132 -6.53 -20.19 -2.01
C LEU A 132 -6.74 -21.67 -2.27
N VAL A 133 -5.87 -22.25 -3.09
CA VAL A 133 -5.95 -23.65 -3.51
C VAL A 133 -4.74 -24.40 -2.98
N ALA A 134 -4.91 -25.63 -2.49
CA ALA A 134 -3.80 -26.44 -2.00
C ALA A 134 -4.03 -27.93 -2.26
N ASP A 135 -2.95 -28.71 -2.25
CA ASP A 135 -3.06 -30.15 -2.04
C ASP A 135 -2.98 -30.40 -0.53
N VAL A 136 -4.00 -31.04 0.04
CA VAL A 136 -4.09 -31.31 1.48
C VAL A 136 -4.08 -32.81 1.72
N THR A 137 -3.13 -33.31 2.49
CA THR A 137 -3.23 -34.65 3.07
C THR A 137 -3.74 -34.51 4.49
N SER A 138 -4.77 -35.27 4.84
CA SER A 138 -5.52 -35.08 6.08
C SER A 138 -5.76 -36.40 6.77
N LYS A 139 -5.38 -36.47 8.05
CA LYS A 139 -5.76 -37.53 8.98
C LYS A 139 -6.35 -36.88 10.21
N GLY A 140 -7.65 -37.02 10.38
CA GLY A 140 -8.40 -36.54 11.54
C GLY A 140 -8.29 -37.49 12.73
N LEU A 141 -8.67 -36.98 13.91
CA LEU A 141 -8.71 -37.79 15.13
C LEU A 141 -9.69 -38.96 14.98
N GLY A 142 -9.21 -40.17 15.28
CA GLY A 142 -10.00 -41.39 15.15
C GLY A 142 -9.94 -42.03 13.75
N GLU A 143 -9.29 -41.38 12.78
CA GLU A 143 -9.02 -41.97 11.47
C GLU A 143 -7.77 -42.85 11.49
N THR A 144 -7.80 -43.93 10.71
CA THR A 144 -6.68 -44.87 10.64
C THR A 144 -5.67 -44.43 9.59
N ASP A 145 -6.18 -44.06 8.41
CA ASP A 145 -5.41 -43.71 7.23
C ASP A 145 -5.59 -42.24 6.89
N ALA A 146 -4.56 -41.63 6.29
CA ALA A 146 -4.67 -40.27 5.77
C ALA A 146 -5.37 -40.27 4.40
N THR A 147 -6.18 -39.24 4.15
CA THR A 147 -6.86 -38.98 2.88
C THR A 147 -6.18 -37.83 2.15
N GLU A 148 -6.01 -37.94 0.83
CA GLU A 148 -5.43 -36.88 0.00
C GLU A 148 -6.53 -36.13 -0.77
N TYR A 149 -6.48 -34.80 -0.69
CA TYR A 149 -7.36 -33.83 -1.34
C TYR A 149 -6.53 -32.98 -2.30
N PRO A 150 -6.36 -33.40 -3.57
CA PRO A 150 -5.55 -32.67 -4.53
C PRO A 150 -6.30 -31.43 -5.06
N GLY A 151 -5.64 -30.28 -5.07
CA GLY A 151 -6.13 -29.04 -5.67
C GLY A 151 -7.44 -28.53 -5.10
N VAL A 152 -7.67 -28.72 -3.80
CA VAL A 152 -8.88 -28.24 -3.13
C VAL A 152 -8.88 -26.71 -3.08
N ILE A 153 -10.00 -26.08 -3.43
CA ILE A 153 -10.23 -24.66 -3.14
C ILE A 153 -10.44 -24.56 -1.63
N PHE A 154 -9.35 -24.40 -0.89
CA PHE A 154 -9.37 -24.45 0.57
C PHE A 154 -10.11 -23.25 1.17
N ALA A 155 -9.85 -22.06 0.63
CA ALA A 155 -10.49 -20.83 1.10
C ALA A 155 -10.82 -19.89 -0.06
N THR A 156 -11.89 -19.12 0.12
CA THR A 156 -12.14 -17.92 -0.69
C THR A 156 -11.37 -16.72 -0.12
N LEU A 157 -10.87 -15.87 -0.99
CA LEU A 157 -10.10 -14.68 -0.67
C LEU A 157 -10.87 -13.43 -1.11
N ASP A 158 -11.04 -12.47 -0.20
CA ASP A 158 -11.73 -11.20 -0.48
C ASP A 158 -10.73 -10.03 -0.57
N PHE A 159 -10.46 -9.58 -1.78
CA PHE A 159 -9.58 -8.44 -2.03
C PHE A 159 -10.33 -7.11 -2.05
N SER A 160 -11.65 -7.08 -1.84
CA SER A 160 -12.48 -5.88 -1.99
C SER A 160 -12.14 -4.77 -0.99
N ALA A 161 -11.75 -5.14 0.23
CA ALA A 161 -11.32 -4.23 1.29
C ALA A 161 -9.80 -4.18 1.47
N THR A 162 -9.05 -4.96 0.68
CA THR A 162 -7.61 -5.15 0.79
C THR A 162 -6.91 -4.61 -0.44
N PRO A 163 -6.76 -3.27 -0.54
CA PRO A 163 -6.18 -2.67 -1.73
C PRO A 163 -4.72 -3.11 -1.88
N PRO A 164 -4.26 -3.44 -3.10
CA PRO A 164 -2.85 -3.71 -3.34
C PRO A 164 -2.00 -2.49 -3.01
N SER A 165 -0.85 -2.75 -2.40
CA SER A 165 0.25 -1.81 -2.23
C SER A 165 1.31 -2.07 -3.30
N PHE A 166 1.93 -1.01 -3.81
CA PHE A 166 3.04 -1.12 -4.75
C PHE A 166 4.25 -0.37 -4.17
N ALA A 167 5.36 -1.07 -3.97
CA ALA A 167 6.59 -0.50 -3.44
C ALA A 167 7.80 -1.19 -4.05
N GLN A 168 8.79 -0.41 -4.51
CA GLN A 168 10.09 -0.92 -4.98
C GLN A 168 10.01 -2.06 -6.01
N GLY A 169 9.08 -1.94 -6.97
CA GLY A 169 8.88 -2.97 -7.99
C GLY A 169 8.17 -4.21 -7.47
N SER A 170 7.54 -4.13 -6.30
CA SER A 170 6.77 -5.20 -5.70
C SER A 170 5.31 -4.79 -5.47
N LEU A 171 4.39 -5.69 -5.81
CA LEU A 171 2.96 -5.63 -5.55
C LEU A 171 2.66 -6.46 -4.31
N SER A 172 2.09 -5.88 -3.26
CA SER A 172 1.71 -6.63 -2.05
C SER A 172 0.26 -6.42 -1.65
N PHE A 173 -0.39 -7.49 -1.24
CA PHE A 173 -1.72 -7.49 -0.60
C PHE A 173 -1.52 -7.95 0.83
N THR A 174 -1.85 -7.12 1.82
CA THR A 174 -1.61 -7.45 3.23
C THR A 174 -2.93 -7.78 3.90
N SER A 175 -2.96 -8.91 4.62
CA SER A 175 -4.12 -9.36 5.39
C SER A 175 -5.41 -9.50 4.56
N VAL A 176 -5.35 -10.19 3.43
CA VAL A 176 -6.51 -10.57 2.62
C VAL A 176 -7.39 -11.55 3.40
N PRO A 177 -8.64 -11.20 3.75
CA PRO A 177 -9.55 -12.11 4.44
C PRO A 177 -9.70 -13.44 3.69
N ALA A 178 -9.61 -14.54 4.45
CA ALA A 178 -9.73 -15.90 3.94
C ALA A 178 -10.88 -16.63 4.65
N THR A 179 -11.87 -17.08 3.89
CA THR A 179 -13.04 -17.79 4.41
C THR A 179 -13.03 -19.23 3.92
N LEU A 180 -13.09 -20.18 4.86
CA LEU A 180 -13.03 -21.62 4.60
C LEU A 180 -14.21 -22.08 3.73
N THR A 181 -13.95 -22.89 2.72
CA THR A 181 -15.00 -23.48 1.87
C THR A 181 -15.50 -24.80 2.45
N ALA A 182 -16.57 -25.37 1.89
CA ALA A 182 -17.02 -26.72 2.23
C ALA A 182 -15.94 -27.77 1.94
N ASP A 183 -15.32 -27.74 0.77
CA ASP A 183 -14.26 -28.70 0.42
C ASP A 183 -13.00 -28.50 1.31
N GLY A 184 -12.72 -27.24 1.68
CA GLY A 184 -11.66 -26.89 2.62
C GLY A 184 -11.93 -27.44 4.01
N ALA A 185 -13.17 -27.34 4.51
CA ALA A 185 -13.58 -27.92 5.79
C ALA A 185 -13.41 -29.45 5.81
N ASP A 186 -13.82 -30.15 4.75
CA ASP A 186 -13.61 -31.59 4.60
C ASP A 186 -12.12 -31.93 4.59
N ALA A 187 -11.32 -31.20 3.80
CA ALA A 187 -9.87 -31.37 3.75
C ALA A 187 -9.18 -31.05 5.08
N PHE A 188 -9.77 -30.16 5.89
CA PHE A 188 -9.31 -29.81 7.23
C PHE A 188 -9.90 -30.74 8.31
N ALA A 189 -10.20 -31.99 7.94
CA ALA A 189 -10.70 -33.07 8.80
C ALA A 189 -12.01 -32.72 9.54
N GLY A 190 -12.79 -31.76 9.04
CA GLY A 190 -14.02 -31.29 9.68
C GLY A 190 -13.79 -30.60 11.02
N PHE A 191 -12.58 -30.10 11.31
CA PHE A 191 -12.31 -29.34 12.54
C PHE A 191 -13.07 -28.01 12.61
N TYR A 192 -13.41 -27.45 11.44
CA TYR A 192 -14.09 -26.18 11.29
C TYR A 192 -15.18 -26.31 10.23
N ASP A 193 -16.25 -25.53 10.39
CA ASP A 193 -17.37 -25.50 9.46
C ASP A 193 -17.08 -24.61 8.24
N GLU A 194 -17.79 -24.86 7.14
CA GLU A 194 -17.83 -23.94 5.99
C GLU A 194 -18.18 -22.51 6.43
N GLY A 195 -17.49 -21.53 5.88
CA GLY A 195 -17.70 -20.11 6.19
C GLY A 195 -16.93 -19.62 7.42
N GLU A 196 -16.22 -20.50 8.14
CA GLU A 196 -15.33 -20.10 9.22
C GLU A 196 -14.23 -19.17 8.69
N GLN A 197 -13.91 -18.14 9.48
CA GLN A 197 -12.81 -17.25 9.15
C GLN A 197 -11.47 -17.90 9.53
N LEU A 198 -10.58 -17.95 8.54
CA LEU A 198 -9.19 -18.34 8.71
C LEU A 198 -8.34 -17.10 8.97
N ASP A 199 -7.06 -17.33 9.25
CA ASP A 199 -6.15 -16.20 9.29
C ASP A 199 -5.99 -15.61 7.89
N PRO A 200 -5.88 -14.28 7.80
CA PRO A 200 -5.81 -13.62 6.51
C PRO A 200 -4.47 -13.93 5.82
N VAL A 201 -4.50 -13.95 4.48
CA VAL A 201 -3.33 -14.23 3.65
C VAL A 201 -2.66 -12.93 3.25
N SER A 202 -1.34 -12.84 3.35
CA SER A 202 -0.57 -11.76 2.75
C SER A 202 0.19 -12.26 1.52
N LEU A 203 0.19 -11.48 0.45
CA LEU A 203 0.85 -11.80 -0.81
C LEU A 203 1.83 -10.69 -1.15
N THR A 204 3.00 -11.05 -1.65
CA THR A 204 3.98 -10.13 -2.20
C THR A 204 4.48 -10.70 -3.51
N PHE A 205 4.45 -9.92 -4.58
CA PHE A 205 4.93 -10.28 -5.90
C PHE A 205 5.95 -9.25 -6.36
N GLN A 206 7.01 -9.67 -7.00
CA GLN A 206 7.91 -8.80 -7.74
C GLN A 206 7.32 -8.62 -9.15
N LEU A 207 7.39 -7.40 -9.67
CA LEU A 207 6.95 -7.07 -11.02
C LEU A 207 8.19 -7.01 -11.95
N PRO A 208 8.06 -7.45 -13.21
CA PRO A 208 9.18 -7.42 -14.14
C PRO A 208 9.62 -5.99 -14.46
N GLY A 209 10.93 -5.80 -14.62
CA GLY A 209 11.56 -4.50 -14.82
C GLY A 209 12.28 -3.95 -13.58
N THR A 210 12.28 -4.67 -12.47
CA THR A 210 13.05 -4.34 -11.25
C THR A 210 14.03 -5.47 -10.93
N PRO A 211 15.33 -5.20 -10.71
CA PRO A 211 16.27 -6.23 -10.26
C PRO A 211 15.90 -6.69 -8.84
N PRO A 212 16.11 -7.97 -8.47
CA PRO A 212 15.92 -8.41 -7.09
C PRO A 212 16.92 -7.69 -6.18
N ALA A 213 16.50 -7.43 -4.93
CA ALA A 213 17.40 -6.93 -3.89
C ALA A 213 18.52 -7.97 -3.66
N GLY A 214 19.69 -7.70 -4.24
CA GLY A 214 20.88 -8.53 -4.15
C GLY A 214 22.09 -7.66 -3.83
N THR A 215 22.78 -8.02 -2.76
CA THR A 215 24.03 -7.47 -2.24
C THR A 215 24.98 -6.89 -3.27
N VAL A 216 25.46 -5.68 -2.95
CA VAL A 216 26.49 -4.92 -3.66
C VAL A 216 27.75 -5.76 -3.87
N THR A 217 28.13 -6.04 -5.12
CA THR A 217 29.53 -6.13 -5.58
C THR A 217 29.54 -5.98 -7.11
N PRO A 218 30.22 -4.97 -7.70
CA PRO A 218 30.26 -4.79 -9.15
C PRO A 218 31.30 -5.72 -9.79
N PRO A 219 31.12 -6.06 -11.07
CA PRO A 219 32.10 -5.55 -12.01
C PRO A 219 31.49 -4.98 -13.30
N SER A 220 32.22 -4.00 -13.83
CA SER A 220 32.00 -3.31 -15.09
C SER A 220 32.00 -4.26 -16.30
N THR A 221 31.13 -3.99 -17.27
CA THR A 221 31.53 -3.88 -18.69
C THR A 221 30.53 -3.05 -19.49
N THR A 222 31.11 -2.10 -20.20
CA THR A 222 30.60 -1.18 -21.20
C THR A 222 29.70 -1.82 -22.26
N THR A 223 28.58 -1.19 -22.61
CA THR A 223 28.16 -0.97 -24.01
C THR A 223 27.19 0.21 -24.08
N THR A 224 27.56 1.15 -24.94
CA THR A 224 26.87 2.39 -25.31
C THR A 224 25.60 2.13 -26.11
N ALA A 225 24.49 2.77 -25.72
CA ALA A 225 23.43 3.22 -26.61
C ALA A 225 22.94 4.61 -26.14
N GLU A 226 22.82 5.53 -27.10
CA GLU A 226 22.59 7.00 -27.00
C GLU A 226 21.07 7.34 -26.89
N PRO A 227 20.64 8.54 -26.38
CA PRO A 227 19.53 8.67 -25.42
C PRO A 227 18.18 9.16 -25.98
N SER A 228 17.14 9.05 -25.13
CA SER A 228 15.98 9.97 -25.10
C SER A 228 15.48 10.09 -23.63
N PRO A 229 14.86 11.22 -23.23
CA PRO A 229 15.34 12.03 -22.11
C PRO A 229 15.00 11.54 -20.71
N THR A 230 15.97 11.74 -19.83
CA THR A 230 15.90 11.82 -18.38
C THR A 230 14.74 12.71 -17.88
N THR A 231 13.83 12.16 -17.10
CA THR A 231 13.22 12.89 -15.98
C THR A 231 13.97 12.50 -14.71
N THR A 232 14.74 13.45 -14.20
CA THR A 232 15.31 13.42 -12.85
C THR A 232 14.17 13.21 -11.84
N PRO A 233 14.25 12.29 -10.87
CA PRO A 233 13.28 12.28 -9.78
C PRO A 233 13.46 13.58 -8.99
N VAL A 234 12.41 14.41 -8.97
CA VAL A 234 12.41 15.65 -8.20
C VAL A 234 12.37 15.26 -6.72
N ALA A 235 13.47 15.51 -6.00
CA ALA A 235 13.43 15.48 -4.54
C ALA A 235 12.52 16.60 -4.05
N VAL A 236 11.37 16.26 -3.48
CA VAL A 236 10.43 17.23 -2.90
C VAL A 236 10.73 17.46 -1.43
N ASP A 237 10.88 18.74 -1.05
CA ASP A 237 11.11 19.21 0.32
C ASP A 237 9.76 19.65 0.92
N VAL A 238 9.11 18.76 1.66
CA VAL A 238 7.80 19.02 2.31
C VAL A 238 8.02 19.77 3.62
N LYS A 239 7.31 20.89 3.81
CA LYS A 239 7.39 21.74 5.02
C LYS A 239 6.01 22.06 5.58
N LEU A 240 5.91 22.05 6.92
CA LEU A 240 4.74 22.51 7.67
C LEU A 240 5.11 23.68 8.60
N SER A 241 4.16 24.59 8.79
CA SER A 241 4.21 25.65 9.79
C SER A 241 2.86 25.80 10.48
N LEU A 242 2.89 25.91 11.81
CA LEU A 242 1.71 26.08 12.65
C LEU A 242 1.72 27.48 13.25
N SER A 243 0.54 28.10 13.32
CA SER A 243 0.36 29.39 14.01
C SER A 243 0.73 29.36 15.50
N LYS A 244 0.64 28.19 16.15
CA LYS A 244 1.05 27.93 17.53
C LYS A 244 1.21 26.42 17.77
N THR A 245 2.06 26.06 18.73
CA THR A 245 2.28 24.67 19.18
C THR A 245 1.86 24.42 20.63
N THR A 246 1.66 25.47 21.42
CA THR A 246 1.04 25.40 22.75
C THR A 246 -0.43 25.80 22.65
N VAL A 247 -1.34 24.94 23.12
CA VAL A 247 -2.79 25.08 22.91
C VAL A 247 -3.61 24.81 24.17
N ASP A 248 -4.80 25.38 24.21
CA ASP A 248 -5.83 25.09 25.20
C ASP A 248 -6.39 23.66 24.98
N PRO A 249 -6.40 22.78 26.01
CA PRO A 249 -6.95 21.44 25.89
C PRO A 249 -8.47 21.41 25.63
N ASP A 250 -9.23 22.43 25.98
CA ASP A 250 -10.70 22.41 25.91
C ASP A 250 -11.24 22.89 24.55
N GLY A 251 -10.42 23.54 23.73
CA GLY A 251 -10.85 24.00 22.42
C GLY A 251 -10.02 25.15 21.88
N ASP A 252 -9.08 24.85 21.01
CA ASP A 252 -8.29 25.84 20.30
C ASP A 252 -8.42 25.67 18.78
N THR A 253 -8.11 26.71 18.00
CA THR A 253 -8.00 26.60 16.54
C THR A 253 -6.59 26.98 16.09
N ILE A 254 -5.98 26.11 15.30
CA ILE A 254 -4.64 26.29 14.74
C ILE A 254 -4.76 26.49 13.23
N THR A 255 -4.12 27.54 12.70
CA THR A 255 -3.84 27.65 11.27
C THR A 255 -2.58 26.86 10.94
N VAL A 256 -2.70 25.96 9.96
CA VAL A 256 -1.63 25.14 9.40
C VAL A 256 -1.36 25.61 7.98
N THR A 257 -0.10 25.92 7.68
CA THR A 257 0.37 26.21 6.32
C THR A 257 1.43 25.20 5.95
N GLY A 258 1.56 24.90 4.65
CA GLY A 258 2.61 24.02 4.18
C GLY A 258 2.94 24.21 2.71
N SER A 259 4.07 23.64 2.31
CA SER A 259 4.62 23.69 0.95
C SER A 259 5.28 22.36 0.60
N GLY A 260 5.45 22.08 -0.70
CA GLY A 260 6.07 20.84 -1.20
C GLY A 260 5.09 19.68 -1.39
N PHE A 261 3.79 19.89 -1.15
CA PHE A 261 2.74 18.91 -1.34
C PHE A 261 2.24 18.88 -2.78
N LEU A 262 3.09 18.50 -3.72
CA LEU A 262 2.72 18.53 -5.14
C LEU A 262 1.55 17.57 -5.46
N PRO A 263 0.42 18.03 -6.05
CA PRO A 263 -0.78 17.22 -6.25
C PRO A 263 -0.55 15.90 -6.98
N GLU A 264 0.35 15.90 -7.97
CA GLU A 264 0.69 14.74 -8.80
C GLU A 264 1.40 13.62 -8.03
N LEU A 265 1.93 13.92 -6.85
CA LEU A 265 2.67 12.96 -6.04
C LEU A 265 1.78 12.12 -5.11
N SER A 266 0.50 12.48 -4.96
CA SER A 266 -0.46 11.76 -4.13
C SER A 266 -1.68 11.41 -4.95
N ILE A 267 -1.58 10.30 -5.66
CA ILE A 267 -2.65 9.79 -6.52
C ILE A 267 -3.52 8.81 -5.72
N GLY A 268 -4.83 9.08 -5.70
CA GLY A 268 -5.79 8.27 -4.99
C GLY A 268 -5.97 6.90 -5.61
N THR A 269 -6.20 5.91 -4.75
CA THR A 269 -6.51 4.53 -5.15
C THR A 269 -7.98 4.18 -4.91
N ARG A 270 -8.71 5.03 -4.17
CA ARG A 270 -10.11 4.82 -3.78
C ARG A 270 -11.03 5.87 -4.38
N PRO A 271 -12.30 5.54 -4.68
CA PRO A 271 -13.32 6.55 -4.97
C PRO A 271 -13.44 7.58 -3.83
N PRO A 272 -13.78 8.84 -4.13
CA PRO A 272 -14.14 9.34 -5.46
C PRO A 272 -12.93 9.78 -6.32
N LEU A 273 -11.71 9.78 -5.78
CA LEU A 273 -10.48 10.27 -6.45
C LEU A 273 -9.55 9.17 -6.94
N ALA A 274 -10.11 8.02 -7.35
CA ALA A 274 -9.30 6.94 -7.91
C ALA A 274 -8.60 7.42 -9.19
N ASN A 275 -7.28 7.22 -9.27
CA ASN A 275 -6.41 7.67 -10.36
C ASN A 275 -6.37 9.18 -10.57
N GLN A 276 -6.76 9.97 -9.56
CA GLN A 276 -6.70 11.43 -9.57
C GLN A 276 -5.83 11.91 -8.40
N PRO A 277 -5.26 13.13 -8.46
CA PRO A 277 -4.69 13.79 -7.30
C PRO A 277 -5.66 13.76 -6.12
N ALA A 278 -5.34 12.96 -5.11
CA ALA A 278 -6.17 12.74 -3.94
C ALA A 278 -5.81 13.65 -2.78
N GLY A 279 -4.74 14.44 -2.93
CA GLY A 279 -4.25 15.32 -1.89
C GLY A 279 -3.93 14.54 -0.61
N PHE A 280 -4.22 15.15 0.54
CA PHE A 280 -3.87 14.62 1.86
C PHE A 280 -4.75 15.21 2.94
N TYR A 281 -4.83 14.52 4.08
CA TYR A 281 -5.47 15.03 5.28
C TYR A 281 -4.47 15.83 6.11
N VAL A 282 -4.95 16.91 6.72
CA VAL A 282 -4.35 17.53 7.90
C VAL A 282 -5.28 17.20 9.06
N ALA A 283 -4.76 16.57 10.10
CA ALA A 283 -5.57 16.08 11.22
C ALA A 283 -4.92 16.43 12.56
N PHE A 284 -5.74 16.78 13.54
CA PHE A 284 -5.35 16.75 14.95
C PHE A 284 -5.75 15.41 15.56
N GLY A 285 -4.85 14.77 16.29
CA GLY A 285 -5.15 13.52 16.98
C GLY A 285 -4.08 13.07 17.96
N SER A 286 -4.37 11.95 18.63
CA SER A 286 -3.49 11.15 19.48
C SER A 286 -3.17 9.87 18.73
N PHE A 287 -2.07 9.83 17.97
CA PHE A 287 -1.76 8.67 17.12
C PHE A 287 -0.72 7.77 17.78
N ALA A 288 -0.73 6.47 17.46
CA ALA A 288 0.31 5.54 17.90
C ALA A 288 1.69 5.94 17.31
N ASP A 289 2.79 5.36 17.80
CA ASP A 289 4.12 5.60 17.22
C ASP A 289 4.18 5.09 15.76
N ASP A 290 3.64 3.91 15.50
CA ASP A 290 3.57 3.28 14.19
C ASP A 290 2.28 3.65 13.45
N TRP A 291 2.07 4.94 13.21
CA TRP A 291 0.81 5.46 12.64
C TRP A 291 0.81 5.61 11.12
N ARG A 292 1.96 5.46 10.46
CA ARG A 292 2.18 5.83 9.06
C ARG A 292 1.46 4.89 8.08
N PRO A 293 0.49 5.39 7.27
CA PRO A 293 -0.16 4.56 6.24
C PRO A 293 0.82 3.94 5.25
N SER A 294 1.90 4.65 4.89
CA SER A 294 2.95 4.16 3.99
C SER A 294 3.76 3.00 4.56
N GLN A 295 3.69 2.80 5.87
CA GLN A 295 4.28 1.67 6.60
C GLN A 295 3.24 0.61 6.94
N GLY A 296 2.04 0.67 6.35
CA GLY A 296 0.98 -0.31 6.53
C GLY A 296 0.10 -0.08 7.76
N ALA A 297 0.30 1.01 8.52
CA ALA A 297 -0.49 1.25 9.70
C ALA A 297 -2.00 1.42 9.38
N GLY A 298 -2.85 0.72 10.13
CA GLY A 298 -4.31 0.81 10.03
C GLY A 298 -4.86 2.16 10.52
N ALA A 299 -6.12 2.47 10.20
CA ALA A 299 -6.76 3.71 10.64
C ALA A 299 -6.93 3.80 12.17
N SER A 300 -6.95 2.66 12.87
CA SER A 300 -6.96 2.57 14.33
C SER A 300 -5.70 3.13 15.00
N ALA A 301 -4.57 3.15 14.29
CA ALA A 301 -3.34 3.81 14.74
C ALA A 301 -3.41 5.35 14.60
N ARG A 302 -4.45 5.86 13.92
CA ARG A 302 -4.68 7.27 13.61
C ARG A 302 -6.04 7.80 14.11
N PRO A 303 -6.42 7.61 15.38
CA PRO A 303 -7.69 8.13 15.85
C PRO A 303 -7.59 9.66 15.95
N ALA A 304 -8.20 10.37 15.01
CA ALA A 304 -8.20 11.83 14.96
C ALA A 304 -9.47 12.42 15.63
N TYR A 305 -9.38 13.67 16.07
CA TYR A 305 -10.57 14.42 16.45
C TYR A 305 -11.44 14.61 15.21
N GLY A 306 -12.74 14.30 15.32
CA GLY A 306 -13.61 14.08 14.16
C GLY A 306 -13.62 15.22 13.14
N GLN A 307 -13.77 14.86 11.86
CA GLN A 307 -13.91 15.82 10.77
C GLN A 307 -15.11 16.76 10.96
N ALA A 308 -16.25 16.21 11.42
CA ALA A 308 -17.45 16.99 11.74
C ALA A 308 -17.22 18.02 12.85
N ASP A 309 -16.28 17.74 13.75
CA ASP A 309 -15.89 18.63 14.85
C ASP A 309 -14.79 19.62 14.45
N GLY A 310 -14.26 19.50 13.22
CA GLY A 310 -13.20 20.36 12.67
C GLY A 310 -11.78 19.90 12.99
N GLY A 311 -11.60 18.67 13.50
CA GLY A 311 -10.27 18.11 13.77
C GLY A 311 -9.55 17.53 12.55
N ILE A 312 -10.24 17.40 11.41
CA ILE A 312 -9.66 16.92 10.15
C ILE A 312 -10.04 17.89 9.01
N LYS A 313 -9.07 18.16 8.14
CA LYS A 313 -9.27 18.89 6.88
C LYS A 313 -8.68 18.07 5.73
N TRP A 314 -9.49 17.74 4.71
CA TRP A 314 -8.97 17.16 3.48
C TRP A 314 -8.47 18.28 2.56
N ILE A 315 -7.18 18.30 2.28
CA ILE A 315 -6.51 19.25 1.40
C ILE A 315 -6.53 18.65 -0.02
N LEU A 316 -7.19 19.33 -0.94
CA LEU A 316 -7.49 18.82 -2.28
C LEU A 316 -7.24 19.90 -3.34
N SER A 317 -6.78 19.50 -4.52
CA SER A 317 -6.76 20.39 -5.68
C SER A 317 -8.19 20.85 -6.02
N GLU A 318 -8.33 21.95 -6.77
CA GLU A 318 -9.64 22.44 -7.23
C GLU A 318 -10.45 21.33 -7.92
N ALA A 319 -9.84 20.60 -8.87
CA ALA A 319 -10.46 19.47 -9.54
C ALA A 319 -10.87 18.34 -8.56
N GLY A 320 -10.03 18.05 -7.55
CA GLY A 320 -10.35 17.05 -6.55
C GLY A 320 -11.54 17.46 -5.67
N ARG A 321 -11.65 18.76 -5.34
CA ARG A 321 -12.78 19.32 -4.59
C ARG A 321 -14.08 19.25 -5.37
N ASP A 322 -14.04 19.52 -6.67
CA ASP A 322 -15.21 19.41 -7.55
C ASP A 322 -15.75 17.98 -7.61
N ILE A 323 -14.85 16.99 -7.65
CA ILE A 323 -15.22 15.57 -7.64
C ILE A 323 -15.77 15.14 -6.28
N VAL A 324 -15.14 15.55 -5.18
CA VAL A 324 -15.54 15.17 -3.82
C VAL A 324 -16.83 15.88 -3.39
N GLY A 325 -17.05 17.11 -3.86
CA GLY A 325 -18.28 17.88 -3.62
C GLY A 325 -18.51 18.24 -2.15
N ARG A 326 -17.44 18.44 -1.36
CA ARG A 326 -17.52 18.78 0.07
C ARG A 326 -16.99 20.17 0.40
N ASP A 327 -17.80 20.94 1.12
CA ASP A 327 -17.47 22.31 1.54
C ASP A 327 -16.44 22.37 2.67
N ASP A 328 -16.27 21.26 3.40
CA ASP A 328 -15.40 21.17 4.57
C ASP A 328 -13.96 20.79 4.24
N SER A 329 -13.55 20.81 2.96
CA SER A 329 -12.17 20.61 2.48
C SER A 329 -11.39 21.93 2.41
N ALA A 330 -10.07 21.90 2.25
CA ALA A 330 -9.24 23.08 1.92
C ALA A 330 -8.51 22.90 0.57
N THR A 331 -8.05 24.00 -0.02
CA THR A 331 -7.43 23.98 -1.36
C THR A 331 -5.94 23.64 -1.28
N LEU A 332 -5.53 22.69 -2.13
CA LEU A 332 -4.15 22.44 -2.51
C LEU A 332 -3.84 23.23 -3.79
N ASN A 333 -2.90 24.14 -3.72
CA ASN A 333 -2.45 24.88 -4.89
C ASN A 333 -1.57 23.98 -5.79
N ALA A 334 -1.50 24.30 -7.08
CA ALA A 334 -0.70 23.55 -8.04
C ALA A 334 0.80 23.55 -7.73
N ASP A 335 1.29 24.56 -6.99
CA ASP A 335 2.68 24.64 -6.51
C ASP A 335 2.94 23.82 -5.23
N GLY A 336 1.93 23.07 -4.76
CA GLY A 336 1.99 22.25 -3.56
C GLY A 336 1.91 23.04 -2.25
N THR A 337 1.45 24.29 -2.28
CA THR A 337 1.16 25.07 -1.08
C THR A 337 -0.29 24.92 -0.64
N PHE A 338 -0.55 25.07 0.66
CA PHE A 338 -1.90 25.07 1.21
C PHE A 338 -2.02 25.89 2.50
N THR A 339 -3.25 26.18 2.90
CA THR A 339 -3.59 26.72 4.22
C THR A 339 -4.88 26.09 4.72
N ALA A 340 -4.89 25.63 5.97
CA ALA A 340 -6.04 24.99 6.61
C ALA A 340 -6.17 25.44 8.07
N THR A 341 -7.39 25.38 8.60
CA THR A 341 -7.65 25.55 10.03
C THR A 341 -8.11 24.23 10.64
N ILE A 342 -7.53 23.88 11.79
CA ILE A 342 -7.80 22.65 12.53
C ILE A 342 -8.20 23.02 13.96
N LYS A 343 -9.31 22.47 14.43
CA LYS A 343 -9.71 22.55 15.84
C LYS A 343 -9.00 21.47 16.63
N VAL A 344 -8.57 21.81 17.83
CA VAL A 344 -7.91 20.89 18.76
C VAL A 344 -8.73 20.83 20.04
N LYS A 345 -8.90 19.61 20.56
CA LYS A 345 -9.55 19.34 21.84
C LYS A 345 -8.93 18.08 22.41
N ARG A 346 -8.35 18.11 23.60
CA ARG A 346 -7.78 16.92 24.23
C ARG A 346 -8.89 16.02 24.77
N GLY A 347 -8.61 14.72 24.88
CA GLY A 347 -9.55 13.76 25.49
C GLY A 347 -10.87 13.57 24.73
N TYR A 348 -10.86 13.77 23.41
CA TYR A 348 -12.01 13.38 22.57
C TYR A 348 -12.21 11.86 22.57
N ASP A 349 -13.43 11.43 22.28
CA ASP A 349 -13.79 10.02 22.24
C ASP A 349 -12.97 9.28 21.18
N GLY A 350 -12.33 8.18 21.60
CA GLY A 350 -11.50 7.35 20.73
C GLY A 350 -10.03 7.79 20.62
N ALA A 351 -9.60 8.85 21.31
CA ALA A 351 -8.18 9.19 21.38
C ALA A 351 -7.35 7.98 21.87
N HIS A 352 -6.22 7.72 21.21
CA HIS A 352 -5.34 6.64 21.64
C HIS A 352 -4.80 6.95 23.05
N PRO A 353 -4.93 6.03 24.03
CA PRO A 353 -4.61 6.31 25.43
C PRO A 353 -3.13 6.64 25.64
N ASP A 354 -2.27 5.95 24.88
CA ASP A 354 -0.81 6.13 24.90
C ASP A 354 -0.31 6.83 23.63
N GLY A 355 -1.19 7.53 22.91
CA GLY A 355 -0.83 8.17 21.65
C GLY A 355 -0.17 9.53 21.82
N ASN A 356 0.50 9.94 20.76
CA ASN A 356 1.15 11.24 20.67
C ASN A 356 0.16 12.28 20.16
N TYR A 357 -0.06 13.33 20.95
CA TYR A 357 -0.91 14.43 20.51
C TYR A 357 -0.17 15.38 19.57
N GLY A 358 -0.76 15.67 18.41
CA GLY A 358 -0.23 16.68 17.51
C GLY A 358 -1.02 16.88 16.23
N ILE A 359 -0.42 17.64 15.32
CA ILE A 359 -0.91 17.79 13.94
C ILE A 359 -0.17 16.78 13.05
N TYR A 360 -0.95 16.02 12.32
CA TYR A 360 -0.51 15.02 11.37
C TYR A 360 -0.92 15.42 9.96
N THR A 361 -0.06 15.11 9.00
CA THR A 361 -0.49 15.02 7.59
C THR A 361 -0.36 13.59 7.11
N TYR A 362 -1.25 13.16 6.22
CA TYR A 362 -1.14 11.86 5.56
C TYR A 362 -1.98 11.80 4.28
N PRO A 363 -1.60 10.98 3.30
CA PRO A 363 -2.27 10.97 1.99
C PRO A 363 -3.76 10.63 2.06
N GLY A 364 -4.52 11.23 1.15
CA GLY A 364 -5.97 11.07 1.03
C GLY A 364 -6.36 9.95 0.07
N SER A 365 -7.62 9.51 0.11
CA SER A 365 -8.19 8.54 -0.84
C SER A 365 -7.37 7.25 -1.04
N GLY A 366 -6.66 6.79 0.00
CA GLY A 366 -5.82 5.59 -0.06
C GLY A 366 -4.53 5.75 -0.88
N ALA A 367 -4.15 6.97 -1.24
CA ALA A 367 -2.83 7.26 -1.80
C ALA A 367 -1.73 6.83 -0.83
N VAL A 368 -0.54 6.54 -1.36
CA VAL A 368 0.67 6.27 -0.56
C VAL A 368 1.73 7.27 -0.96
N GLN A 369 2.05 8.17 -0.04
CA GLN A 369 3.06 9.20 -0.23
C GLN A 369 3.74 9.50 1.12
N PRO A 370 4.85 8.81 1.45
CA PRO A 370 5.56 8.97 2.72
C PRO A 370 6.01 10.42 2.97
N ALA A 371 6.34 11.18 1.93
CA ALA A 371 6.72 12.58 2.07
C ALA A 371 5.58 13.44 2.64
N PHE A 372 4.32 13.01 2.46
CA PHE A 372 3.15 13.72 2.98
C PHE A 372 2.81 13.26 4.40
N GLU A 373 3.57 12.34 4.98
CA GLU A 373 3.36 11.83 6.34
C GLU A 373 4.24 12.58 7.34
N THR A 374 3.68 13.65 7.90
CA THR A 374 4.37 14.51 8.87
C THR A 374 3.67 14.45 10.22
N PHE A 375 4.44 14.74 11.27
CA PHE A 375 3.95 14.87 12.64
C PHE A 375 4.59 16.09 13.28
N THR A 376 3.77 16.98 13.82
CA THR A 376 4.21 18.11 14.64
C THR A 376 3.55 18.00 16.03
N PRO A 377 4.31 17.76 17.10
CA PRO A 377 3.75 17.61 18.45
C PRO A 377 3.12 18.92 18.95
N LEU A 378 2.10 18.80 19.78
CA LEU A 378 1.46 19.93 20.46
C LEU A 378 1.58 19.81 21.98
N GLU A 379 1.75 20.94 22.64
CA GLU A 379 1.76 21.08 24.10
C GLU A 379 0.42 21.64 24.58
N PHE A 380 -0.07 21.17 25.73
CA PHE A 380 -1.32 21.67 26.31
C PHE A 380 -1.06 22.52 27.55
N THR A 381 -1.68 23.69 27.60
CA THR A 381 -1.60 24.55 28.78
C THR A 381 -2.23 23.86 30.00
N GLY A 382 -1.62 24.03 31.18
CA GLY A 382 -2.19 23.57 32.44
C GLY A 382 -2.13 22.06 32.71
N VAL A 383 -1.54 21.24 31.83
CA VAL A 383 -1.35 19.80 32.07
C VAL A 383 0.12 19.47 32.37
N PRO A 384 0.46 18.82 33.50
CA PRO A 384 1.83 18.39 33.80
C PRO A 384 2.33 17.39 32.75
N GLN A 385 3.51 17.64 32.19
CA GLN A 385 4.10 16.82 31.12
C GLN A 385 4.81 15.58 31.70
N PRO A 386 4.65 14.38 31.11
CA PRO A 386 5.59 13.28 31.30
C PRO A 386 6.98 13.64 30.71
N PRO A 387 8.10 13.12 31.25
CA PRO A 387 9.43 13.42 30.73
C PRO A 387 9.56 13.02 29.25
N ALA A 388 10.09 13.90 28.41
CA ALA A 388 10.31 13.63 26.99
C ALA A 388 11.39 12.55 26.81
N THR A 389 11.02 11.37 26.31
CA THR A 389 11.96 10.43 25.68
C THR A 389 12.14 10.84 24.23
N GLY A 390 13.02 11.81 24.01
CA GLY A 390 13.39 12.28 22.68
C GLY A 390 14.50 11.44 22.06
N THR A 391 14.25 10.87 20.89
CA THR A 391 15.24 10.82 19.80
C THR A 391 14.56 11.23 18.50
N GLY A 392 14.20 12.51 18.43
CA GLY A 392 13.88 13.22 17.20
C GLY A 392 14.63 14.54 17.23
N LEU A 393 15.63 14.68 16.35
CA LEU A 393 16.35 15.93 16.16
C LEU A 393 15.40 16.95 15.51
N ALA A 394 14.77 17.78 16.34
CA ALA A 394 14.18 19.04 15.92
C ALA A 394 15.24 20.14 16.02
N GLY A 395 15.33 20.96 14.97
CA GLY A 395 16.41 21.88 14.71
C GLY A 395 16.59 22.97 15.77
N ASP A 396 17.87 23.27 16.05
CA ASP A 396 18.26 24.55 16.60
C ASP A 396 18.75 25.45 15.46
N THR A 397 18.34 26.70 15.54
CA THR A 397 18.59 27.79 14.62
C THR A 397 20.05 28.20 14.62
N GLY A 398 20.67 28.19 13.43
CA GLY A 398 21.79 29.08 13.08
C GLY A 398 23.20 28.51 13.23
N ASN A 399 23.73 27.93 12.15
CA ASN A 399 24.90 28.51 11.47
C ASN A 399 25.21 27.81 10.15
N THR A 400 25.59 28.62 9.19
CA THR A 400 25.95 28.35 7.80
C THR A 400 27.14 27.40 7.62
N ALA A 401 27.17 26.72 6.46
CA ALA A 401 28.14 25.72 5.94
C ALA A 401 27.72 24.28 6.28
N TRP A 402 27.40 23.41 5.34
CA TRP A 402 28.16 23.08 4.13
C TRP A 402 27.24 22.65 2.97
N LEU A 403 27.48 23.25 1.81
CA LEU A 403 26.99 22.86 0.50
C LEU A 403 28.24 22.55 -0.36
N LEU A 404 28.10 21.57 -1.26
CA LEU A 404 29.01 21.15 -2.34
C LEU A 404 30.06 20.06 -2.09
N ALA A 405 29.94 19.03 -2.95
CA ALA A 405 30.97 18.28 -3.70
C ALA A 405 30.87 16.77 -3.47
N LEU A 406 30.89 15.87 -4.46
CA LEU A 406 30.85 15.92 -5.94
C LEU A 406 30.67 14.45 -6.36
N LEU A 407 29.92 14.18 -7.43
CA LEU A 407 30.12 12.98 -8.26
C LEU A 407 31.52 13.05 -8.89
N GLY A 408 32.32 11.98 -8.87
CA GLY A 408 33.56 11.96 -9.67
C GLY A 408 34.50 10.78 -9.44
N ALA A 409 34.35 9.76 -10.29
CA ALA A 409 35.39 8.89 -10.87
C ALA A 409 36.54 8.37 -9.99
N ALA A 410 36.61 7.04 -9.85
CA ALA A 410 37.85 6.32 -9.56
C ALA A 410 38.24 5.42 -10.75
N ILE A 411 39.08 5.95 -11.64
CA ILE A 411 40.08 5.17 -12.36
C ILE A 411 41.40 5.93 -12.23
N ALA A 412 42.40 5.25 -11.68
CA ALA A 412 43.84 5.36 -11.94
C ALA A 412 44.69 5.47 -10.67
N GLY A 413 45.71 4.60 -10.63
CA GLY A 413 47.02 4.99 -10.14
C GLY A 413 47.35 4.53 -8.73
N GLY A 414 48.05 3.40 -8.64
CA GLY A 414 48.69 2.95 -7.42
C GLY A 414 49.77 3.90 -6.90
N GLY A 415 50.11 3.71 -5.63
CA GLY A 415 51.21 4.39 -4.98
C GLY A 415 51.18 4.11 -3.49
N ALA A 416 51.96 3.10 -3.07
CA ALA A 416 52.30 2.89 -1.68
C ALA A 416 52.95 4.15 -1.09
N LEU A 417 52.79 4.38 0.22
CA LEU A 417 53.87 4.76 1.15
C LEU A 417 53.32 4.90 2.59
N THR A 418 53.81 3.98 3.42
CA THR A 418 54.36 4.21 4.77
C THR A 418 53.50 4.89 5.85
N ALA A 419 53.09 4.05 6.80
CA ALA A 419 52.67 4.44 8.13
C ALA A 419 53.76 5.20 8.90
N ILE A 420 53.41 6.35 9.46
CA ILE A 420 54.09 6.93 10.63
C ILE A 420 53.03 7.15 11.71
N ALA A 421 53.17 6.39 12.78
CA ALA A 421 52.48 6.62 14.03
C ALA A 421 53.08 7.83 14.75
N LEU A 422 52.25 8.70 15.31
CA LEU A 422 52.61 9.41 16.53
C LEU A 422 51.38 9.68 17.41
N ARG A 423 51.50 9.16 18.63
CA ARG A 423 50.65 9.42 19.79
C ARG A 423 50.69 10.91 20.15
N LYS A 424 49.53 11.53 20.34
CA LYS A 424 48.99 11.91 21.64
C LYS A 424 47.58 12.46 21.49
#